data_AF-A0A7L4PKB6-F1
#
_entry.id   AF-A0A7L4PKB6-F1
#
_cell.length_a   1.000
_cell.length_b   1.000
_cell.length_c   1.000
_cell.angle_alpha   90.00
_cell.angle_beta   90.00
_cell.angle_gamma   90.00
#
_symmetry.space_group_name_H-M   'P 1'
#
loop_
_entity.id
_entity.type
_entity.pdbx_description
1 polymer ?
#
loop_
_entity_poly.entity_id
_entity_poly.type
_entity_poly.pdbx_seq_one_letter_code
_entity_poly.pdbx_strand_id
1 'polypeptide(L)'
;MGSSSIKTMLGDLPPAFFASRPLSLSDSSPLSDSCLSPRTSSSSGSDGSCQGSGSSPSPGSSPPSPRPSIPGRLISKILEISGIPEGLQCAQLTRQMRIALLDNLTGLPLEISSLGGYDLAMVTRGGVDLREVNSRTMESRLVPGLYLVGEVLDVDGDTGGYNLQAAFSTGMLAARSIARMPGQSARTTRRTTGRG
;
A
#
# COMPACT_ATOMS: atom_id res chain seq x y z
N MET A 1 -21.41 34.14 -23.02
CA MET A 1 -21.05 33.40 -21.80
C MET A 1 -21.47 31.95 -22.03
N GLY A 2 -20.56 31.11 -22.52
CA GLY A 2 -20.87 29.72 -22.83
C GLY A 2 -21.02 28.94 -21.54
N SER A 3 -22.21 28.45 -21.25
CA SER A 3 -22.44 27.51 -20.17
C SER A 3 -21.73 26.19 -20.50
N SER A 4 -20.63 25.91 -19.83
CA SER A 4 -19.93 24.63 -19.99
C SER A 4 -20.84 23.47 -19.59
N SER A 5 -20.74 22.35 -20.31
CA SER A 5 -21.37 21.09 -19.91
C SER A 5 -20.78 20.61 -18.59
N ILE A 6 -21.58 19.90 -17.79
CA ILE A 6 -21.15 19.28 -16.53
C ILE A 6 -19.95 18.36 -16.74
N LYS A 7 -19.92 17.64 -17.87
CA LYS A 7 -18.83 16.73 -18.21
C LYS A 7 -17.50 17.49 -18.35
N THR A 8 -17.53 18.66 -18.99
CA THR A 8 -16.37 19.55 -19.09
C THR A 8 -15.98 20.11 -17.72
N MET A 9 -16.95 20.51 -16.90
CA MET A 9 -16.68 21.05 -15.56
C MET A 9 -16.03 20.04 -14.61
N LEU A 10 -16.48 18.78 -14.64
CA LEU A 10 -15.91 17.69 -13.82
C LEU A 10 -14.56 17.21 -14.36
N GLY A 11 -14.31 17.35 -15.66
CA GLY A 11 -13.00 17.13 -16.27
C GLY A 11 -12.00 18.23 -15.89
N ASP A 12 -12.47 19.46 -15.71
CA ASP A 12 -11.63 20.64 -15.42
C ASP A 12 -11.89 21.20 -14.01
N LEU A 13 -11.91 20.35 -12.98
CA LEU A 13 -12.22 20.79 -11.62
C LEU A 13 -11.19 21.83 -11.11
N PRO A 14 -11.64 22.96 -10.54
CA PRO A 14 -10.74 23.90 -9.90
C PRO A 14 -10.14 23.28 -8.63
N PRO A 15 -8.90 23.64 -8.26
CA PRO A 15 -8.20 23.06 -7.11
C PRO A 15 -8.93 23.23 -5.77
N ALA A 16 -9.85 24.19 -5.66
CA ALA A 16 -10.64 24.42 -4.45
C ALA A 16 -11.68 23.33 -4.14
N PHE A 17 -12.04 22.47 -5.10
CA PHE A 17 -13.11 21.48 -4.90
C PHE A 17 -12.66 20.29 -4.02
N PHE A 18 -11.39 19.90 -4.11
CA PHE A 18 -10.79 18.82 -3.32
C PHE A 18 -10.31 19.27 -1.93
N ALA A 19 -10.39 20.56 -1.61
CA ALA A 19 -10.03 21.10 -0.29
C ALA A 19 -11.16 20.97 0.75
N SER A 20 -12.21 20.21 0.45
CA SER A 20 -13.33 19.99 1.37
C SER A 20 -12.87 19.09 2.53
N ARG A 21 -12.77 19.72 3.70
CA ARG A 21 -12.36 19.20 5.03
C ARG A 21 -12.59 17.70 5.23
N PRO A 22 -11.60 16.96 5.79
CA PRO A 22 -11.86 15.60 6.27
C PRO A 22 -12.97 15.65 7.32
N LEU A 23 -13.91 14.71 7.23
CA LEU A 23 -14.87 14.41 8.29
C LEU A 23 -14.08 14.22 9.58
N SER A 24 -14.29 15.12 10.54
CA SER A 24 -13.62 15.10 11.84
C SER A 24 -14.04 13.84 12.60
N LEU A 25 -13.23 12.79 12.52
CA LEU A 25 -13.11 11.81 13.59
C LEU A 25 -12.21 12.43 14.65
N SER A 26 -12.83 12.68 15.80
CA SER A 26 -12.30 13.34 16.98
C SER A 26 -10.97 12.77 17.49
N ASP A 27 -10.11 13.71 17.90
CA ASP A 27 -8.82 13.57 18.61
C ASP A 27 -8.78 12.57 19.77
N SER A 28 -7.62 11.92 19.91
CA SER A 28 -6.86 11.59 21.14
C SER A 28 -5.62 10.79 20.68
N SER A 29 -4.35 11.12 20.87
CA SER A 29 -3.60 12.01 21.77
C SER A 29 -2.15 12.15 21.21
N PRO A 30 -1.32 13.09 21.70
CA PRO A 30 0.00 13.37 21.12
C PRO A 30 1.10 12.54 21.78
N LEU A 31 2.03 12.00 20.97
CA LEU A 31 3.35 11.62 21.46
C LEU A 31 4.41 12.22 20.54
N SER A 32 5.12 13.18 21.12
CA SER A 32 6.42 13.65 20.72
C SER A 32 7.40 12.48 20.57
N ASP A 33 8.22 12.49 19.53
CA ASP A 33 9.64 12.19 19.73
C ASP A 33 10.51 12.83 18.64
N SER A 34 11.27 13.81 19.13
CA SER A 34 12.54 14.29 18.63
C SER A 34 13.46 13.17 18.15
N CYS A 35 14.01 13.31 16.94
CA CYS A 35 15.29 12.71 16.59
C CYS A 35 16.14 13.72 15.81
N LEU A 36 17.13 14.23 16.54
CA LEU A 36 18.20 15.11 16.13
C LEU A 36 19.30 14.32 15.43
N SER A 37 19.86 14.92 14.38
CA SER A 37 21.29 14.91 14.00
C SER A 37 21.83 13.71 13.16
N PRO A 38 23.02 13.84 12.51
CA PRO A 38 23.92 15.01 12.38
C PRO A 38 24.31 15.37 10.94
N ARG A 39 24.69 16.65 10.77
CA ARG A 39 25.57 17.14 9.70
C ARG A 39 26.98 16.60 9.92
N THR A 40 27.61 16.08 8.87
CA THR A 40 29.07 15.90 8.82
C THR A 40 29.64 16.67 7.65
N SER A 41 30.61 17.52 7.96
CA SER A 41 31.43 18.33 7.06
C SER A 41 32.57 17.54 6.43
N SER A 42 33.11 18.12 5.35
CA SER A 42 34.44 17.93 4.72
C SER A 42 34.63 16.72 3.79
N SER A 43 34.92 16.99 2.51
CA SER A 43 36.30 17.09 2.01
C SER A 43 36.34 17.44 0.50
N SER A 44 37.13 18.47 0.19
CA SER A 44 37.92 18.76 -1.01
C SER A 44 37.96 17.74 -2.17
N GLY A 45 37.81 18.24 -3.40
CA GLY A 45 38.19 17.54 -4.63
C GLY A 45 38.01 18.38 -5.91
N SER A 46 39.05 19.15 -6.25
CA SER A 46 39.56 19.45 -7.60
C SER A 46 38.63 19.84 -8.76
N ASP A 47 38.78 21.10 -9.16
CA ASP A 47 38.80 21.68 -10.52
C ASP A 47 38.48 20.78 -11.72
N GLY A 48 37.34 21.08 -12.35
CA GLY A 48 36.98 20.65 -13.69
C GLY A 48 36.21 21.77 -14.39
N SER A 49 36.92 22.60 -15.14
CA SER A 49 36.39 23.72 -15.91
C SER A 49 35.65 23.22 -17.17
N CYS A 50 34.34 23.03 -17.08
CA CYS A 50 33.47 22.83 -18.25
C CYS A 50 32.89 24.18 -18.69
N GLN A 51 33.49 24.79 -19.71
CA GLN A 51 32.87 25.91 -20.43
C GLN A 51 31.75 25.36 -21.32
N GLY A 52 30.51 25.48 -20.85
CA GLY A 52 29.30 25.26 -21.62
C GLY A 52 28.58 26.59 -21.81
N SER A 53 28.55 27.10 -23.03
CA SER A 53 27.73 28.23 -23.44
C SER A 53 26.24 27.82 -23.38
N GLY A 54 25.65 27.93 -22.20
CA GLY A 54 24.21 27.82 -21.98
C GLY A 54 23.60 29.21 -21.84
N SER A 55 22.79 29.60 -22.81
CA SER A 55 21.85 30.71 -22.67
C SER A 55 20.89 30.37 -21.53
N SER A 56 21.05 31.04 -20.38
CA SER A 56 20.17 30.89 -19.22
C SER A 56 18.71 31.18 -19.60
N PRO A 57 17.78 30.21 -19.42
CA PRO A 57 16.36 30.52 -19.53
C PRO A 57 15.94 31.36 -18.31
N SER A 58 15.14 32.39 -18.59
CA SER A 58 14.62 33.34 -17.61
C SER A 58 13.82 32.62 -16.50
N PRO A 59 13.96 33.00 -15.21
CA PRO A 59 13.19 32.37 -14.14
C PRO A 59 11.79 33.00 -14.11
N GLY A 60 10.80 32.35 -14.71
CA GLY A 60 9.47 32.97 -14.77
C GLY A 60 8.39 32.22 -15.54
N SER A 61 8.21 30.94 -15.26
CA SER A 61 6.88 30.28 -15.25
C SER A 61 7.10 28.81 -14.95
N SER A 62 6.84 28.41 -13.70
CA SER A 62 6.55 27.02 -13.43
C SER A 62 5.37 26.61 -14.32
N PRO A 63 5.42 25.47 -15.04
CA PRO A 63 4.26 25.00 -15.78
C PRO A 63 3.09 24.85 -14.80
N PRO A 64 1.86 25.26 -15.18
CA PRO A 64 0.71 25.12 -14.31
C PRO A 64 0.60 23.65 -13.88
N SER A 65 0.48 23.42 -12.58
CA SER A 65 0.27 22.07 -12.06
C SER A 65 -0.94 21.44 -12.74
N PRO A 66 -0.87 20.16 -13.14
CA PRO A 66 -1.98 19.49 -13.78
C PRO A 66 -3.18 19.56 -12.84
N ARG A 67 -4.29 20.13 -13.33
CA ARG A 67 -5.52 20.23 -12.56
C ARG A 67 -5.98 18.80 -12.23
N PRO A 68 -6.42 18.52 -10.99
CA PRO A 68 -6.99 17.23 -10.67
C PRO A 68 -8.25 17.04 -11.54
N SER A 69 -8.13 16.20 -12.56
CA SER A 69 -9.21 15.90 -13.51
C SER A 69 -9.75 14.52 -13.23
N ILE A 70 -11.06 14.40 -13.10
CA ILE A 70 -11.69 13.08 -12.98
C ILE A 70 -11.61 12.41 -14.35
N PRO A 71 -11.20 11.12 -14.44
CA PRO A 71 -11.17 10.42 -15.72
C PRO A 71 -12.51 10.49 -16.44
N GLY A 72 -12.50 10.89 -17.72
CA GLY A 72 -13.73 11.15 -18.48
C GLY A 72 -14.71 9.96 -18.55
N ARG A 73 -14.19 8.73 -18.55
CA ARG A 73 -15.00 7.50 -18.50
C ARG A 73 -15.74 7.35 -17.16
N LEU A 74 -15.09 7.71 -16.07
CA LEU A 74 -15.70 7.69 -14.74
C LEU A 74 -16.79 8.75 -14.63
N ILE A 75 -16.55 9.96 -15.17
CA ILE A 75 -17.57 11.02 -15.23
C ILE A 75 -18.81 10.54 -15.99
N SER A 76 -18.64 9.99 -17.19
CA SER A 76 -19.75 9.46 -17.98
C SER A 76 -20.57 8.43 -17.19
N LYS A 77 -19.89 7.48 -16.52
CA LYS A 77 -20.59 6.44 -15.75
C LYS A 77 -21.31 7.01 -14.52
N ILE A 78 -20.71 7.96 -13.82
CA ILE A 78 -21.32 8.60 -12.64
C ILE A 78 -22.54 9.44 -13.04
N LEU A 79 -22.47 10.17 -14.16
CA LEU A 79 -23.60 10.94 -14.69
C LEU A 79 -24.76 10.00 -15.06
N GLU A 80 -24.46 8.88 -15.73
CA GLU A 80 -25.44 7.84 -16.05
C GLU A 80 -26.12 7.29 -14.80
N ILE A 81 -25.36 6.87 -13.78
CA ILE A 81 -25.88 6.34 -12.52
C ILE A 81 -26.69 7.40 -11.75
N SER A 82 -26.31 8.67 -11.87
CA SER A 82 -27.02 9.79 -11.23
C SER A 82 -28.27 10.24 -12.01
N GLY A 83 -28.57 9.63 -13.15
CA GLY A 83 -29.71 10.02 -14.01
C GLY A 83 -29.55 11.40 -14.66
N ILE A 84 -28.30 11.87 -14.84
CA ILE A 84 -27.98 13.19 -15.38
C ILE A 84 -27.54 13.05 -16.85
N PRO A 85 -28.20 13.70 -17.81
CA PRO A 85 -27.77 13.64 -19.20
C PRO A 85 -26.44 14.37 -19.40
N GLU A 86 -25.51 13.79 -20.16
CA GLU A 86 -24.15 14.34 -20.32
C GLU A 86 -24.11 15.74 -20.94
N GLY A 87 -25.10 16.05 -21.80
CA GLY A 87 -25.23 17.35 -22.45
C GLY A 87 -25.84 18.44 -21.57
N LEU A 88 -26.26 18.13 -20.34
CA LEU A 88 -26.89 19.11 -19.47
C LEU A 88 -25.89 20.20 -19.10
N GLN A 89 -26.36 21.45 -19.16
CA GLN A 89 -25.56 22.59 -18.74
C GLN A 89 -25.53 22.66 -17.22
N CYS A 90 -24.40 23.09 -16.64
CA CYS A 90 -24.28 23.21 -15.18
C CYS A 90 -25.37 24.11 -14.57
N ALA A 91 -25.81 25.13 -15.31
CA ALA A 91 -26.87 26.06 -14.88
C ALA A 91 -28.24 25.37 -14.70
N GLN A 92 -28.45 24.21 -15.33
CA GLN A 92 -29.71 23.47 -15.31
C GLN A 92 -29.72 22.36 -14.24
N LEU A 93 -28.66 22.24 -13.44
CA LEU A 93 -28.60 21.25 -12.36
C LEU A 93 -29.55 21.61 -11.22
N THR A 94 -30.54 20.73 -11.00
CA THR A 94 -31.43 20.87 -9.84
C THR A 94 -30.68 20.53 -8.55
N ARG A 95 -31.26 20.92 -7.41
CA ARG A 95 -30.73 20.54 -6.09
C ARG A 95 -30.68 19.01 -5.94
N GLN A 96 -31.70 18.29 -6.40
CA GLN A 96 -31.76 16.84 -6.33
C GLN A 96 -30.63 16.18 -7.13
N MET A 97 -30.39 16.66 -8.37
CA MET A 97 -29.30 16.14 -9.22
C MET A 97 -27.92 16.40 -8.60
N ARG A 98 -27.72 17.56 -7.94
CA ARG A 98 -26.46 17.85 -7.25
C ARG A 98 -26.22 16.94 -6.05
N ILE A 99 -27.27 16.63 -5.29
CA ILE A 99 -27.17 15.69 -4.16
C ILE A 99 -26.83 14.30 -4.68
N ALA A 100 -27.56 13.79 -5.68
CA ALA A 100 -27.28 12.49 -6.29
C ALA A 100 -25.85 12.39 -6.85
N LEU A 101 -25.37 13.46 -7.50
CA LEU A 101 -24.00 13.52 -8.02
C LEU A 101 -22.96 13.49 -6.89
N LEU A 102 -23.18 14.21 -5.79
CA LEU A 102 -22.28 14.21 -4.63
C LEU A 102 -22.25 12.84 -3.96
N ASP A 103 -23.41 12.23 -3.76
CA ASP A 103 -23.54 10.90 -3.14
C ASP A 103 -22.77 9.85 -3.97
N ASN A 104 -22.95 9.85 -5.29
CA ASN A 104 -22.25 8.93 -6.19
C ASN A 104 -20.76 9.25 -6.38
N LEU A 105 -20.31 10.49 -6.17
CA LEU A 105 -18.88 10.83 -6.23
C LEU A 105 -18.13 10.47 -4.94
N THR A 106 -18.81 10.52 -3.80
CA THR A 106 -18.19 10.38 -2.47
C THR A 106 -18.48 9.06 -1.79
N GLY A 107 -19.51 8.33 -2.23
CA GLY A 107 -19.97 7.10 -1.59
C GLY A 107 -20.70 6.18 -2.55
N LEU A 108 -20.15 5.96 -3.75
CA LEU A 108 -20.73 5.04 -4.74
C LEU A 108 -20.85 3.63 -4.16
N PRO A 109 -22.07 3.10 -3.94
CA PRO A 109 -22.24 1.75 -3.45
C PRO A 109 -21.85 0.76 -4.55
N LEU A 110 -20.92 -0.14 -4.25
CA LEU A 110 -20.50 -1.22 -5.14
C LEU A 110 -20.82 -2.56 -4.51
N GLU A 111 -21.60 -3.38 -5.22
CA GLU A 111 -21.88 -4.75 -4.80
C GLU A 111 -20.72 -5.65 -5.23
N ILE A 112 -20.10 -6.33 -4.26
CA ILE A 112 -19.00 -7.26 -4.52
C ILE A 112 -19.63 -8.61 -4.89
N SER A 113 -19.53 -9.00 -6.16
CA SER A 113 -20.09 -10.26 -6.66
C SER A 113 -19.33 -11.49 -6.18
N SER A 114 -18.00 -11.41 -6.12
CA SER A 114 -17.13 -12.50 -5.68
C SER A 114 -15.73 -12.00 -5.35
N LEU A 115 -15.01 -12.73 -4.49
CA LEU A 115 -13.58 -12.52 -4.29
C LEU A 115 -12.77 -13.17 -5.43
N GLY A 116 -11.57 -12.63 -5.70
CA GLY A 116 -10.62 -13.28 -6.60
C GLY A 116 -10.15 -14.62 -6.05
N GLY A 117 -9.88 -15.58 -6.94
CA GLY A 117 -9.34 -16.89 -6.56
C GLY A 117 -7.86 -16.83 -6.12
N TYR A 118 -7.32 -17.98 -5.72
CA TYR A 118 -5.93 -18.11 -5.25
C TYR A 118 -4.89 -17.62 -6.27
N ASP A 119 -5.15 -17.74 -7.57
CA ASP A 119 -4.23 -17.28 -8.62
C ASP A 119 -4.02 -15.75 -8.62
N LEU A 120 -4.95 -15.00 -8.04
CA LEU A 120 -4.87 -13.54 -7.87
C LEU A 120 -4.49 -13.13 -6.44
N ALA A 121 -4.44 -14.08 -5.50
CA ALA A 121 -4.12 -13.81 -4.11
C ALA A 121 -2.61 -13.56 -3.99
N MET A 122 -2.24 -12.39 -3.45
CA MET A 122 -0.83 -12.07 -3.21
C MET A 122 -0.28 -12.71 -1.93
N VAL A 123 -1.17 -13.13 -1.03
CA VAL A 123 -0.84 -13.64 0.31
C VAL A 123 -1.91 -14.63 0.73
N THR A 124 -1.51 -15.70 1.42
CA THR A 124 -2.43 -16.61 2.10
C THR A 124 -2.66 -16.18 3.56
N ARG A 125 -3.92 -16.14 3.99
CA ARG A 125 -4.27 -15.99 5.42
C ARG A 125 -4.43 -17.37 6.03
N GLY A 126 -3.81 -17.60 7.18
CA GLY A 126 -3.70 -18.91 7.83
C GLY A 126 -2.30 -19.48 7.74
N GLY A 127 -2.11 -20.66 8.33
CA GLY A 127 -0.81 -21.34 8.36
C GLY A 127 -0.71 -22.24 9.59
N VAL A 128 0.52 -22.58 9.97
CA VAL A 128 0.77 -23.29 11.23
C VAL A 128 0.54 -22.35 12.41
N ASP A 129 -0.25 -22.80 13.39
CA ASP A 129 -0.53 -22.05 14.62
C ASP A 129 0.79 -21.72 15.36
N LEU A 130 1.00 -20.42 15.62
CA LEU A 130 2.17 -19.92 16.33
C LEU A 130 2.32 -20.49 17.75
N ARG A 131 1.25 -21.02 18.35
CA ARG A 131 1.31 -21.70 19.65
C ARG A 131 2.09 -23.00 19.59
N GLU A 132 2.08 -23.67 18.44
CA GLU A 132 2.79 -24.93 18.17
C GLU A 132 4.26 -24.71 17.79
N VAL A 133 4.70 -23.44 17.70
CA VAL A 133 6.05 -23.06 17.33
C VAL A 133 6.71 -22.30 18.47
N ASN A 134 7.98 -22.58 18.73
CA ASN A 134 8.74 -21.83 19.72
C ASN A 134 9.18 -20.49 19.12
N SER A 135 8.60 -19.39 19.59
CA SER A 135 8.86 -18.03 19.06
C SER A 135 10.30 -17.53 19.19
N ARG A 136 11.16 -18.20 19.95
CA ARG A 136 12.60 -17.85 20.09
C ARG A 136 13.52 -18.67 19.20
N THR A 137 13.09 -19.84 18.74
CA THR A 137 13.93 -20.76 17.95
C THR A 137 13.34 -21.09 16.59
N MET A 138 12.05 -20.86 16.40
CA MET A 138 11.24 -21.32 15.27
C MET A 138 11.12 -22.83 15.13
N GLU A 139 11.47 -23.59 16.17
CA GLU A 139 11.31 -25.04 16.22
C GLU A 139 9.86 -25.42 16.55
N SER A 140 9.36 -26.49 15.92
CA SER A 140 8.08 -27.10 16.27
C SER A 140 8.13 -27.64 17.70
N ARG A 141 7.09 -27.34 18.47
CA ARG A 141 6.90 -27.88 19.82
C ARG A 141 6.41 -29.33 19.80
N LEU A 142 5.92 -29.80 18.66
CA LEU A 142 5.38 -31.14 18.47
C LEU A 142 6.44 -32.10 17.92
N VAL A 143 7.30 -31.63 17.02
CA VAL A 143 8.32 -32.45 16.36
C VAL A 143 9.71 -31.81 16.56
N PRO A 144 10.54 -32.35 17.48
CA PRO A 144 11.91 -31.88 17.67
C PRO A 144 12.72 -31.96 16.38
N GLY A 145 13.52 -30.93 16.09
CA GLY A 145 14.33 -30.82 14.88
C GLY A 145 13.59 -30.30 13.64
N LEU A 146 12.27 -30.12 13.69
CA LEU A 146 11.49 -29.48 12.62
C LEU A 146 11.41 -27.97 12.87
N TYR A 147 11.72 -27.16 11.85
CA TYR A 147 11.68 -25.69 11.92
C TYR A 147 10.71 -25.14 10.88
N LEU A 148 9.92 -24.13 11.27
CA LEU A 148 8.88 -23.52 10.44
C LEU A 148 9.13 -22.02 10.34
N VAL A 149 9.17 -21.47 9.12
CA VAL A 149 9.56 -20.06 8.86
C VAL A 149 8.79 -19.49 7.66
N GLY A 150 8.65 -18.17 7.61
CA GLY A 150 7.98 -17.48 6.50
C GLY A 150 6.48 -17.71 6.44
N GLU A 151 5.93 -17.65 5.23
CA GLU A 151 4.47 -17.65 4.96
C GLU A 151 3.76 -18.96 5.34
N VAL A 152 4.50 -20.02 5.68
CA VAL A 152 3.90 -21.25 6.21
C VAL A 152 3.33 -21.06 7.62
N LEU A 153 3.81 -20.05 8.35
CA LEU A 153 3.30 -19.69 9.67
C LEU A 153 2.04 -18.86 9.51
N ASP A 154 1.15 -18.93 10.49
CA ASP A 154 -0.02 -18.06 10.57
C ASP A 154 0.39 -16.63 10.97
N VAL A 155 1.07 -15.94 10.03
CA VAL A 155 1.58 -14.57 10.14
C VAL A 155 1.31 -13.84 8.82
N ASP A 156 0.32 -12.95 8.82
CA ASP A 156 0.06 -12.02 7.74
C ASP A 156 0.33 -10.59 8.16
N GLY A 157 1.02 -9.83 7.30
CA GLY A 157 1.19 -8.39 7.39
C GLY A 157 0.49 -7.67 6.24
N ASP A 158 0.26 -6.37 6.42
CA ASP A 158 -0.28 -5.52 5.36
C ASP A 158 0.65 -5.47 4.13
N THR A 159 0.13 -4.97 3.00
CA THR A 159 0.96 -4.69 1.83
C THR A 159 2.04 -3.66 2.16
N GLY A 160 3.24 -3.80 1.57
CA GLY A 160 4.36 -2.89 1.82
C GLY A 160 5.64 -3.56 2.31
N GLY A 161 5.75 -4.88 2.20
CA GLY A 161 6.99 -5.62 2.47
C GLY A 161 7.04 -6.30 3.85
N TYR A 162 6.00 -6.19 4.67
CA TYR A 162 5.93 -6.84 5.98
C TYR A 162 6.06 -8.37 5.91
N ASN A 163 5.45 -9.01 4.91
CA ASN A 163 5.57 -10.46 4.74
C ASN A 163 7.01 -10.90 4.40
N LEU A 164 7.71 -10.13 3.58
CA LEU A 164 9.13 -10.39 3.28
C LEU A 164 9.98 -10.20 4.53
N GLN A 165 9.73 -9.14 5.29
CA GLN A 165 10.42 -8.88 6.55
C GLN A 165 10.20 -10.02 7.56
N ALA A 166 8.98 -10.53 7.67
CA ALA A 166 8.63 -11.67 8.52
C ALA A 166 9.35 -12.95 8.06
N ALA A 167 9.38 -13.22 6.76
CA ALA A 167 10.09 -14.37 6.20
C ALA A 167 11.60 -14.32 6.48
N PHE A 168 12.25 -13.17 6.26
CA PHE A 168 13.68 -13.04 6.54
C PHE A 168 14.02 -13.10 8.02
N SER A 169 13.20 -12.49 8.88
CA SER A 169 13.43 -12.47 10.32
C SER A 169 13.28 -13.87 10.94
N THR A 170 12.21 -14.60 10.58
CA THR A 170 11.98 -15.96 11.07
C THR A 170 13.01 -16.95 10.52
N GLY A 171 13.38 -16.84 9.24
CA GLY A 171 14.44 -17.62 8.63
C GLY A 171 15.79 -17.44 9.31
N MET A 172 16.18 -16.20 9.61
CA MET A 172 17.43 -15.92 10.32
C MET A 172 17.41 -16.47 11.75
N LEU A 173 16.28 -16.36 12.44
CA LEU A 173 16.13 -16.87 13.80
C LEU A 173 16.27 -18.41 13.85
N ALA A 174 15.61 -19.12 12.94
CA ALA A 174 15.73 -20.56 12.80
C ALA A 174 17.18 -20.97 12.51
N ALA A 175 17.83 -20.31 11.55
CA ALA A 175 19.22 -20.59 11.19
C ALA A 175 20.18 -20.41 12.39
N ARG A 176 20.01 -19.34 13.17
CA ARG A 176 20.80 -19.10 14.39
C ARG A 176 20.56 -20.16 15.47
N SER A 177 19.32 -20.64 15.60
CA SER A 177 18.98 -21.72 16.53
C SER A 177 19.64 -23.04 16.12
N ILE A 178 19.54 -23.39 14.84
CA ILE A 178 20.15 -24.59 14.27
C ILE A 178 21.68 -24.57 14.44
N ALA A 179 22.32 -23.44 14.12
CA ALA A 179 23.78 -23.30 14.25
C ALA A 179 24.28 -23.37 15.70
N ARG A 180 23.44 -23.02 16.68
CA ARG A 180 23.76 -23.09 18.10
C ARG A 180 23.55 -24.47 18.72
N MET A 181 22.88 -25.39 18.02
CA MET A 181 22.72 -26.75 18.53
C MET A 181 24.00 -27.56 18.28
N PRO A 182 24.68 -28.02 19.33
CA PRO A 182 25.80 -28.94 19.17
C PRO A 182 25.28 -30.29 18.64
N GLY A 183 25.67 -30.62 17.41
CA GLY A 183 25.69 -31.96 16.82
C GLY A 183 24.64 -32.97 17.29
N GLN A 184 23.37 -32.78 16.93
CA GLN A 184 22.45 -33.92 16.84
C GLN A 184 22.73 -34.65 15.54
N SER A 185 23.75 -35.51 15.58
CA SER A 185 23.99 -36.52 14.56
C SER A 185 22.72 -37.34 14.37
N ALA A 186 22.30 -37.51 13.12
CA ALA A 186 21.10 -38.18 12.67
C ALA A 186 20.77 -39.44 13.49
N ARG A 187 19.89 -39.31 14.49
CA ARG A 187 19.25 -40.45 15.14
C ARG A 187 18.08 -40.89 14.28
N THR A 188 18.37 -41.26 13.04
CA THR A 188 17.44 -42.01 12.19
C THR A 188 17.16 -43.32 12.89
N THR A 189 15.96 -43.43 13.42
CA THR A 189 15.38 -44.60 14.07
C THR A 189 15.46 -45.80 13.12
N ARG A 190 16.55 -46.57 13.19
CA ARG A 190 16.57 -47.96 12.74
C ARG A 190 15.84 -48.79 13.81
N ARG A 191 14.52 -48.84 13.73
CA ARG A 191 13.68 -49.84 14.41
C ARG A 191 12.62 -50.31 13.41
N THR A 192 12.90 -51.46 12.77
CA THR A 192 12.14 -52.73 12.88
C THR A 192 12.27 -53.54 11.59
N THR A 193 13.07 -54.61 11.64
CA THR A 193 12.69 -55.92 11.09
C THR A 193 13.42 -57.00 11.90
N GLY A 194 12.85 -57.35 13.05
CA GLY A 194 13.10 -58.65 13.67
C GLY A 194 12.14 -59.66 13.06
N ARG A 195 12.68 -60.61 12.29
CA ARG A 195 12.02 -61.89 11.96
C ARG A 195 13.12 -62.91 11.70
N GLY A 196 13.13 -63.97 12.50
CA GLY A 196 14.11 -65.06 12.48
C GLY A 196 14.20 -65.67 13.86
#